data_AF-H1VEC9-F1
#
_entry.id   AF-H1VEC9-F1
#
_cell.length_a   1.000
_cell.length_b   1.000
_cell.length_c   1.000
_cell.angle_alpha   90.00
_cell.angle_beta   90.00
_cell.angle_gamma   90.00
#
_symmetry.space_group_name_H-M   'P 1'
#
loop_
_entity.id
_entity.type
_entity.pdbx_description
1 polymer ?
#
loop_
_entity_poly.entity_id
_entity_poly.type
_entity_poly.pdbx_seq_one_letter_code
_entity_poly.pdbx_strand_id
1 'polypeptide(L)' 'ISLSFGKLFEKGLSIGTGQCNVKAYNRYLRDLIIAGKAKPSFVVSHEINIDDAEIAYEKFDKRIDGYTKVLIHPNGGF' A
#
# COMPACT_ATOMS: atom_id res chain seq x y z
N ILE A 1 15.20 3.31 -17.47
CA ILE A 1 15.89 2.68 -16.31
C ILE A 1 16.85 1.64 -16.86
N SER A 2 18.16 1.78 -16.65
CA SER A 2 19.12 0.70 -16.92
C SER A 2 19.46 0.02 -15.60
N LEU A 3 19.32 -1.30 -15.56
CA LEU A 3 19.74 -2.11 -14.43
C LEU A 3 21.09 -2.74 -14.77
N SER A 4 22.09 -2.57 -13.90
CA SER A 4 23.39 -3.21 -14.10
C SER A 4 23.33 -4.68 -13.65
N PHE A 5 22.92 -5.55 -14.57
CA PHE A 5 22.83 -6.99 -14.30
C PHE A 5 24.19 -7.61 -13.93
N GLY A 6 25.30 -7.10 -14.47
CA GLY A 6 26.66 -7.56 -14.09
C GLY A 6 26.94 -7.36 -12.60
N LYS A 7 26.70 -6.16 -12.06
CA LYS A 7 26.87 -5.88 -10.63
C LYS A 7 25.91 -6.68 -9.75
N LEU A 8 24.71 -6.97 -10.26
CA LEU A 8 23.71 -7.78 -9.57
C LEU A 8 24.21 -9.21 -9.39
N PHE A 9 24.80 -9.77 -10.45
CA PHE A 9 25.43 -11.09 -10.45
C PHE A 9 26.67 -11.14 -9.57
N GLU A 10 27.59 -10.18 -9.70
CA GLU A 10 28.82 -10.09 -8.88
C GLU A 10 28.51 -10.05 -7.38
N LYS A 11 27.41 -9.40 -7.00
CA LYS A 11 26.94 -9.32 -5.61
C LYS A 11 26.07 -10.50 -5.17
N GLY A 12 25.76 -11.44 -6.06
CA GLY A 12 24.91 -12.59 -5.75
C GLY A 12 23.48 -12.23 -5.33
N LEU A 13 22.94 -11.11 -5.83
CA LEU A 13 21.61 -10.65 -5.46
C LEU A 13 20.52 -11.43 -6.21
N SER A 14 19.35 -11.58 -5.59
CA SER A 14 18.17 -12.22 -6.19
C SER A 14 17.10 -11.18 -6.51
N ILE A 15 16.38 -11.37 -7.62
CA ILE A 15 15.23 -10.54 -8.02
C ILE A 15 13.97 -11.41 -8.01
N GLY A 16 13.00 -11.05 -7.17
CA GLY A 16 11.64 -11.57 -7.25
C GLY A 16 10.73 -10.54 -7.93
N THR A 17 9.93 -10.97 -8.89
CA THR A 17 8.98 -10.12 -9.64
C THR A 17 7.61 -10.77 -9.73
N GLY A 18 6.61 -10.02 -10.19
CA GLY A 18 5.24 -10.49 -10.36
C GLY A 18 4.25 -9.83 -9.39
N GLN A 19 2.97 -10.13 -9.59
CA GLN A 19 1.91 -9.67 -8.70
C GLN A 19 1.98 -10.39 -7.36
N CYS A 20 1.59 -9.70 -6.28
CA CYS A 20 1.56 -10.29 -4.95
C CYS A 20 0.57 -11.46 -4.87
N ASN A 21 1.03 -12.62 -4.38
CA ASN A 21 0.15 -13.75 -4.08
C ASN A 21 -0.61 -13.52 -2.76
N VAL A 22 -1.62 -12.64 -2.80
CA VAL A 22 -2.37 -12.21 -1.62
C VAL A 22 -2.96 -13.40 -0.85
N LYS A 23 -3.46 -14.43 -1.54
CA LYS A 23 -4.10 -15.60 -0.89
C LYS A 23 -3.13 -16.44 -0.05
N ALA A 24 -1.84 -16.40 -0.36
CA ALA A 24 -0.83 -17.09 0.45
C ALA A 24 -0.61 -16.41 1.81
N TYR A 25 -0.80 -15.09 1.89
CA TYR A 25 -0.38 -14.30 3.07
C TYR A 25 -1.54 -13.65 3.85
N ASN A 26 -2.69 -13.39 3.21
CA ASN A 26 -3.74 -12.54 3.80
C ASN A 26 -4.29 -13.07 5.13
N ARG A 27 -4.48 -14.38 5.29
CA ARG A 27 -4.97 -14.99 6.54
C ARG A 27 -3.99 -14.79 7.68
N TYR A 28 -2.71 -15.08 7.44
CA TYR A 28 -1.66 -14.87 8.43
C TYR A 28 -1.53 -13.40 8.83
N LEU A 29 -1.51 -12.48 7.86
CA LEU A 29 -1.42 -11.05 8.12
C LEU A 29 -2.64 -10.52 8.89
N ARG A 30 -3.85 -10.98 8.55
CA ARG A 30 -5.07 -10.68 9.31
C ARG A 30 -4.96 -11.17 10.75
N ASP A 31 -4.46 -12.37 10.97
CA ASP A 31 -4.36 -12.95 12.31
C ASP A 31 -3.35 -12.18 13.18
N LEU A 32 -2.30 -11.62 12.59
CA LEU A 32 -1.40 -10.68 13.28
C LEU A 32 -2.10 -9.39 13.69
N ILE A 33 -3.01 -8.87 12.85
CA ILE A 33 -3.81 -7.67 13.16
C ILE A 33 -4.78 -7.97 14.30
N ILE A 34 -5.51 -9.08 14.21
CA ILE A 34 -6.47 -9.52 15.24
C ILE A 34 -5.77 -9.74 16.58
N ALA A 35 -4.59 -10.36 16.57
CA ALA A 35 -3.79 -10.59 17.76
C ALA A 35 -3.10 -9.32 18.31
N GLY A 36 -3.31 -8.15 17.69
CA GLY A 36 -2.71 -6.88 18.09
C GLY A 36 -1.20 -6.78 17.83
N LYS A 37 -0.59 -7.75 17.14
CA LYS A 37 0.84 -7.77 16.80
C LYS A 37 1.19 -6.80 15.66
N ALA A 38 0.20 -6.44 14.84
CA ALA A 38 0.34 -5.46 13.78
C ALA A 38 -0.83 -4.45 13.82
N LYS A 39 -0.51 -3.16 13.65
CA LYS A 39 -1.50 -2.08 13.58
C LYS A 39 -1.25 -1.24 12.33
N PRO A 40 -1.67 -1.69 11.14
CA PRO A 40 -1.31 -1.03 9.88
C PRO A 40 -1.99 0.34 9.69
N SER A 41 -2.90 0.74 10.58
CA SER A 41 -3.62 2.02 10.49
C SER A 41 -2.70 3.23 10.38
N PHE A 42 -1.45 3.17 10.88
CA PHE A 42 -0.47 4.26 10.74
C PHE A 42 -0.16 4.64 9.29
N VAL A 43 -0.40 3.75 8.32
CA VAL A 43 -0.16 4.07 6.90
C VAL A 43 -1.26 4.92 6.31
N VAL A 44 -2.45 4.93 6.91
CA VAL A 44 -3.61 5.71 6.44
C VAL A 44 -3.37 7.18 6.73
N SER A 45 -3.44 8.01 5.70
CA SER A 45 -3.25 9.44 5.85
C SER A 45 -4.55 10.24 5.83
N HIS A 46 -5.58 9.76 5.13
CA HIS A 46 -6.89 10.41 5.06
C HIS A 46 -8.01 9.38 5.04
N GLU A 47 -9.14 9.74 5.63
CA GLU A 47 -10.39 9.02 5.53
C GLU A 47 -11.44 9.98 4.96
N ILE A 48 -12.15 9.56 3.90
CA ILE A 48 -13.08 10.41 3.15
C ILE A 48 -14.40 9.70 2.82
N ASN A 49 -15.44 10.49 2.57
CA ASN A 49 -16.70 9.98 2.02
C ASN A 49 -16.53 9.70 0.52
N ILE A 50 -17.48 8.95 -0.06
CA ILE A 50 -17.45 8.64 -1.50
C ILE A 50 -17.54 9.89 -2.38
N ASP A 51 -18.23 10.94 -1.91
CA ASP A 51 -18.41 12.19 -2.65
C ASP A 51 -17.08 12.95 -2.85
N ASP A 52 -16.09 12.72 -1.98
CA ASP A 52 -14.77 13.35 -2.04
C ASP A 52 -13.76 12.55 -2.88
N ALA A 53 -14.17 11.41 -3.47
CA ALA A 53 -13.26 10.50 -4.15
C ALA A 53 -12.52 11.16 -5.31
N GLU A 54 -13.20 11.94 -6.15
CA GLU A 54 -12.59 12.63 -7.30
C GLU A 54 -11.43 13.55 -6.86
N ILE A 55 -11.67 14.38 -5.84
CA ILE A 55 -10.67 15.29 -5.28
C ILE A 55 -9.49 14.50 -4.69
N ALA A 56 -9.76 13.40 -4.00
CA ALA A 56 -8.71 12.57 -3.43
C ALA A 56 -7.84 11.87 -4.50
N TYR A 57 -8.45 11.42 -5.60
CA TYR A 57 -7.72 10.89 -6.75
C TYR A 57 -6.80 11.96 -7.37
N GLU A 58 -7.31 13.18 -7.57
CA GLU A 58 -6.51 14.29 -8.12
C GLU A 58 -5.31 14.62 -7.22
N LYS A 59 -5.51 14.73 -5.91
CA LYS A 59 -4.43 15.03 -4.95
C LYS A 59 -3.41 13.89 -4.85
N PHE A 60 -3.86 12.65 -4.90
CA PHE A 60 -2.99 11.47 -4.88
C PHE A 60 -2.13 11.40 -6.15
N ASP A 61 -2.71 11.64 -7.32
CA ASP A 61 -2.00 11.66 -8.60
C ASP A 61 -0.95 12.79 -8.66
N LYS A 62 -1.32 13.99 -8.19
CA LYS A 62 -0.42 15.14 -8.05
C LYS A 62 0.63 14.99 -6.96
N ARG A 63 0.62 13.88 -6.20
CA ARG A 63 1.52 13.60 -5.07
C ARG A 63 1.58 14.75 -4.07
N ILE A 64 0.42 15.34 -3.78
CA ILE A 64 0.31 16.39 -2.77
C ILE A 64 0.82 15.84 -1.44
N ASP A 65 1.60 16.66 -0.72
CA ASP A 65 2.17 16.26 0.56
C ASP A 65 1.07 15.79 1.53
N GLY A 66 1.33 14.69 2.23
CA GLY A 66 0.35 14.03 3.10
C GLY A 66 -0.66 13.09 2.41
N TYR A 67 -0.83 13.10 1.09
CA TYR A 67 -1.73 12.17 0.37
C TYR A 67 -1.02 10.86 0.00
N THR A 68 -0.85 9.95 0.96
CA THR A 68 -0.12 8.67 0.79
C THR A 68 -1.02 7.43 0.82
N LYS A 69 -2.10 7.43 1.60
CA LYS A 69 -3.09 6.35 1.62
C LYS A 69 -4.46 6.89 2.06
N VAL A 70 -5.39 6.92 1.12
CA VAL A 70 -6.76 7.38 1.37
C VAL A 70 -7.68 6.17 1.54
N LEU A 71 -8.49 6.16 2.60
CA LEU A 71 -9.60 5.23 2.80
C LEU A 71 -10.91 5.92 2.42
N ILE A 72 -11.71 5.26 1.59
CA ILE A 72 -13.03 5.73 1.17
C ILE A 72 -14.08 4.94 1.93
N HIS A 73 -14.98 5.64 2.60
CA HIS A 73 -16.11 5.05 3.31
C HIS A 73 -17.38 5.21 2.46
N PRO A 74 -17.79 4.17 1.72
CA PRO A 74 -18.82 4.30 0.69
C PRO A 74 -20.24 4.52 1.24
N ASN A 75 -20.47 4.19 2.52
CA ASN A 75 -21.78 4.31 3.17
C ASN A 75 -21.82 5.44 4.21
N GLY A 76 -20.77 6.27 4.29
CA GLY A 76 -20.56 7.27 5.34
C GLY A 76 -20.15 6.66 6.69
N GLY A 77 -19.32 7.39 7.44
CA GLY A 77 -18.97 7.07 8.82
C GLY A 77 -17.47 7.06 9.10
N PHE A 78 -17.06 7.81 10.14
CA PHE A 78 -15.77 7.71 10.82
C PHE A 78 -16.03 7.86 12.32
#